data_AF-A0A645JGT3-F1
#
_entry.id   AF-A0A645JGT3-F1
#
_cell.length_a   1.000
_cell.length_b   1.000
_cell.length_c   1.000
_cell.angle_alpha   90.00
_cell.angle_beta   90.00
_cell.angle_gamma   90.00
#
_symmetry.space_group_name_H-M   'P 1'
#
loop_
_entity.id
_entity.type
_entity.pdbx_description
1 polymer ?
#
loop_
_entity_poly.entity_id
_entity_poly.type
_entity_poly.pdbx_seq_one_letter_code
_entity_poly.pdbx_strand_id
1 'polypeptide(L)' 'MPAGLAEKLVQPLIARTQALVADGVVADAELADAGVIFGTGFAPFTGGPLHYRETMQS' A
#
# COMPACT_ATOMS: atom_id res chain seq x y z
N MET A 1 12.32 -8.10 -18.18
CA MET A 1 11.59 -6.99 -17.54
C MET A 1 12.61 -6.01 -16.97
N PRO A 2 12.43 -4.68 -17.12
CA PRO A 2 13.32 -3.73 -16.48
C PRO A 2 13.33 -3.95 -14.96
N ALA A 3 14.51 -3.88 -14.35
CA ALA A 3 14.65 -4.00 -12.90
C ALA A 3 13.83 -2.90 -12.20
N GLY A 4 13.15 -3.24 -11.11
CA GLY A 4 12.37 -2.28 -10.32
C GLY A 4 11.00 -1.92 -10.91
N LEU A 5 10.50 -2.62 -11.93
CA LEU A 5 9.22 -2.28 -12.56
C LEU A 5 8.03 -2.47 -11.61
N ALA A 6 8.02 -3.57 -10.86
CA ALA A 6 6.94 -3.85 -9.91
C ALA A 6 6.88 -2.78 -8.81
N GLU A 7 8.05 -2.42 -8.28
CA GLU A 7 8.25 -1.40 -7.26
C GLU A 7 7.79 -0.02 -7.76
N LYS A 8 8.16 0.35 -8.99
CA LYS A 8 7.70 1.61 -9.60
C LYS A 8 6.18 1.67 -9.80
N LEU A 9 5.55 0.55 -10.12
CA LEU A 9 4.10 0.46 -10.28
C LEU A 9 3.36 0.50 -8.94
N VAL A 10 3.97 -0.05 -7.89
CA VAL A 10 3.34 -0.15 -6.56
C VAL A 10 3.51 1.13 -5.73
N GLN A 11 4.60 1.89 -5.95
CA GLN A 11 4.89 3.14 -5.25
C GLN A 11 3.75 4.17 -5.26
N PRO A 12 3.10 4.49 -6.39
CA PRO A 12 2.00 5.46 -6.41
C PRO A 12 0.77 4.97 -5.63
N LEU A 13 0.50 3.67 -5.63
CA LEU A 13 -0.59 3.09 -4.83
C LEU A 13 -0.32 3.29 -3.33
N ILE A 14 0.89 2.93 -2.89
CA ILE A 14 1.33 3.11 -1.50
C ILE A 14 1.24 4.58 -1.08
N ALA A 15 1.76 5.48 -1.92
CA ALA A 15 1.74 6.92 -1.64
C ALA A 15 0.31 7.46 -1.51
N ARG A 16 -0.62 6.99 -2.36
CA ARG A 16 -2.02 7.40 -2.28
C ARG A 16 -2.71 6.87 -1.02
N THR A 17 -2.51 5.59 -0.67
CA THR A 17 -3.08 5.01 0.55
C THR A 17 -2.59 5.77 1.78
N GLN A 18 -1.29 6.09 1.85
CA GLN A 18 -0.73 6.88 2.94
C GLN A 18 -1.34 8.28 3.03
N ALA A 19 -1.49 8.97 1.89
CA ALA A 19 -2.11 10.30 1.85
C ALA A 19 -3.56 10.27 2.34
N LEU A 20 -4.35 9.27 1.95
CA LEU A 20 -5.75 9.14 2.37
C LEU A 20 -5.90 8.90 3.87
N VAL A 21 -4.97 8.16 4.48
CA VAL A 21 -4.92 8.00 5.94
C VAL A 21 -4.53 9.32 6.61
N ALA A 22 -3.50 10.01 6.08
CA ALA A 22 -3.04 11.28 6.63
C ALA A 22 -4.09 12.41 6.52
N ASP A 23 -4.87 12.42 5.45
CA ASP A 23 -5.99 13.34 5.22
C ASP A 23 -7.22 12.99 6.09
N GLY A 24 -7.19 11.89 6.85
CA GLY A 24 -8.30 11.42 7.67
C GLY A 24 -9.50 10.89 6.87
N VAL A 25 -9.32 10.60 5.58
CA VAL A 25 -10.36 10.00 4.72
C VAL A 25 -10.64 8.56 5.14
N VAL A 26 -9.60 7.85 5.60
CA VAL A 26 -9.70 6.53 6.23
C VAL A 26 -9.30 6.66 7.69
N ALA A 27 -10.02 5.97 8.57
CA ALA A 27 -9.87 6.11 10.02
C ALA A 27 -8.45 5.76 10.52
N ASP A 28 -7.80 4.77 9.93
CA ASP A 28 -6.47 4.32 10.30
C ASP A 28 -5.80 3.50 9.18
N ALA A 29 -4.52 3.17 9.40
CA ALA A 29 -3.69 2.43 8.45
C ALA A 29 -4.13 0.98 8.24
N GLU A 30 -4.65 0.31 9.29
CA GLU A 30 -5.09 -1.08 9.21
C GLU A 30 -6.33 -1.22 8.32
N LEU A 31 -7.30 -0.33 8.49
CA LEU A 31 -8.49 -0.25 7.68
C LEU A 31 -8.16 0.09 6.23
N ALA A 32 -7.20 0.99 6.00
CA ALA A 32 -6.74 1.34 4.66
C ALA A 32 -6.06 0.15 3.97
N ASP A 33 -5.19 -0.57 4.68
CA ASP A 33 -4.53 -1.77 4.18
C ASP A 33 -5.55 -2.87 3.82
N ALA A 34 -6.50 -3.14 4.71
CA ALA A 34 -7.60 -4.07 4.45
C ALA A 34 -8.42 -3.66 3.22
N GLY A 35 -8.76 -2.38 3.09
CA GLY A 35 -9.50 -1.85 1.94
C GLY A 35 -8.78 -2.06 0.61
N VAL A 36 -7.46 -1.89 0.58
CA VAL A 36 -6.65 -2.10 -0.64
C VAL A 36 -6.46 -3.60 -0.94
N ILE A 37 -6.34 -4.45 0.08
CA ILE A 37 -6.31 -5.92 -0.09
C ILE A 37 -7.63 -6.42 -0.69
N PHE A 38 -8.76 -6.14 -0.04
CA PHE A 38 -10.06 -6.70 -0.43
C PHE A 38 -10.71 -5.96 -1.60
N GLY A 39 -10.42 -4.67 -1.77
CA GLY A 39 -11.01 -3.84 -2.81
C GLY A 39 -10.27 -3.91 -4.14
N THR A 40 -8.93 -3.81 -4.12
CA THR A 40 -8.13 -3.74 -5.36
C THR A 40 -7.33 -5.01 -5.63
N GLY A 41 -7.35 -5.98 -4.71
CA GLY A 41 -6.63 -7.26 -4.85
C GLY A 41 -5.14 -7.17 -4.54
N PHE A 42 -4.73 -6.26 -3.64
CA PHE A 42 -3.33 -6.19 -3.20
C PHE A 42 -2.92 -7.45 -2.46
N ALA A 43 -1.65 -7.85 -2.61
CA ALA A 43 -1.11 -9.10 -2.11
C ALA A 43 -1.34 -9.28 -0.58
N PRO A 44 -2.25 -10.16 -0.12
CA PRO A 44 -2.63 -10.25 1.29
C PRO A 44 -1.46 -10.64 2.21
N PHE A 45 -0.54 -11.46 1.70
CA PHE A 45 0.64 -11.94 2.43
C PHE A 45 1.67 -10.86 2.76
N THR A 46 1.50 -9.65 2.24
CA THR A 46 2.36 -8.50 2.55
C THR A 46 1.81 -7.62 3.68
N GLY A 47 0.62 -7.92 4.20
CA GLY A 47 -0.06 -7.10 5.20
C GLY A 47 -0.77 -5.86 4.64
N GLY A 48 -0.62 -5.57 3.35
CA GLY A 48 -1.22 -4.41 2.68
C GLY A 48 -0.17 -3.41 2.19
N PRO A 49 -0.56 -2.38 1.44
CA PRO A 49 0.37 -1.40 0.85
C PRO A 49 1.24 -0.66 1.89
N LEU A 50 0.73 -0.34 3.08
CA LEU A 50 1.48 0.40 4.09
C LEU A 50 2.48 -0.50 4.82
N HIS A 51 2.07 -1.72 5.19
CA HIS A 51 2.99 -2.74 5.70
C HIS A 51 4.07 -3.12 4.67
N TYR A 52 3.69 -3.31 3.41
CA TYR A 52 4.63 -3.63 2.34
C TYR A 52 5.71 -2.55 2.18
N ARG A 53 5.35 -1.27 2.30
CA ARG A 53 6.31 -0.16 2.28
C ARG A 53 7.38 -0.28 3.38
N GLU A 54 7.01 -0.70 4.58
CA GLU A 54 7.97 -0.87 5.70
C GLU A 54 8.99 -1.96 5.37
N THR A 55 8.56 -3.04 4.71
CA THR A 55 9.46 -4.12 4.24
C THR A 55 10.40 -3.69 3.11
N MET A 56 10.04 -2.68 2.32
CA MET A 56 10.88 -2.13 1.26
C MET A 56 11.93 -1.12 1.77
N GLN A 57 11.74 -0.58 2.98
CA GLN A 57 12.64 0.40 3.59
C GLN A 57 13.66 -0.20 4.55
N SER A 58 13.58 -1.52 4.80
CA SER A 58 14.55 -2.31 5.58
C SER A 58 15.65 -2.87 4.68
#